data_AF-A0AAD3D0X2-F1
#
_entry.id   AF-A0AAD3D0X2-F1
#
_cell.length_a   1.000
_cell.length_b   1.000
_cell.length_c   1.000
_cell.angle_alpha   90.00
_cell.angle_beta   90.00
_cell.angle_gamma   90.00
#
_symmetry.space_group_name_H-M   'P 1'
#
loop_
_entity.id
_entity.type
_entity.pdbx_description
1 polymer ?
#
loop_
_entity_poly.entity_id
_entity_poly.type
_entity_poly.pdbx_seq_one_letter_code
_entity_poly.pdbx_strand_id
1 'polypeptide(L)'
;MVKKDASFEISPGSVAEQEAASFLSSKQSSNKLLNTARAKATLLFQQNKKAPIIILVLIVVGLLFSGGADQYLGSSSDPMLALATQRRLSIATWNIAAINNNPFEYWITYDENPEYNHIMQEIEQFIENPGDKDIPVNQVFTDEMFTALESRFQKIGWPNVRSYWENDFKNRKIVSGFLKDADLGSKRLASMPDRITNTINVVGKEEPVCRPTVINMYDGDLSNQDKWWKAWEKFMFEDDLTISTKDGDITKKPFEMLKGISRAKYPAVTEQEEADSLPLQTMCGAIFDAILVQMMNTVSEPNIWQPLKKTMVESLNKKKVPHTLEILNKVYGNSDIITLQEVSASLVDQAKHGPLGKKFWIEAPSDMDPVRDQNSVILLNKKRFPEGAFGEITQKVYASFPQGVDVPVAKGDINAIITKDKDGIPYVICSFHGDTNGLATIPVNDALVKTLESDAELMNHKLIFGLDANTYDKFKPGKQQDVRQWGESYMAHGMSSCWGDVPQPGNYTTFNARTYLQPQLNKACKSTEKREKGDVNPKDFIVFKKNDFEVVKTWKDNTGERKYIEDMAFPTLAFPSDHGILATVLERKF
;
A
#
# COMPACT_ATOMS: atom_id res chain seq x y z
N MET A 1 54.81 0.56 55.63
CA MET A 1 53.83 -0.14 54.79
C MET A 1 53.41 0.79 53.66
N VAL A 2 53.49 0.26 52.44
CA VAL A 2 53.51 0.87 51.09
C VAL A 2 52.22 1.68 50.81
N LYS A 3 52.30 3.01 50.62
CA LYS A 3 52.50 3.86 49.39
C LYS A 3 51.23 4.10 48.53
N LYS A 4 51.02 5.40 48.28
CA LYS A 4 49.96 6.12 47.58
C LYS A 4 50.13 6.15 46.05
N ASP A 5 48.98 6.35 45.40
CA ASP A 5 48.66 7.06 44.15
C ASP A 5 49.33 6.66 42.81
N ALA A 6 48.49 6.31 41.83
CA ALA A 6 48.65 6.70 40.42
C ALA A 6 47.32 6.58 39.66
N SER A 7 46.81 7.73 39.20
CA SER A 7 45.81 7.89 38.14
C SER A 7 46.43 7.58 36.77
N PHE A 8 45.68 6.92 35.88
CA PHE A 8 46.04 6.78 34.47
C PHE A 8 44.89 7.27 33.56
N GLU A 9 45.17 8.34 32.82
CA GLU A 9 44.42 8.81 31.66
C GLU A 9 44.70 7.89 30.46
N ILE A 10 43.66 7.58 29.67
CA ILE A 10 43.79 6.93 28.36
C ILE A 10 43.43 7.97 27.29
N SER A 11 44.41 8.29 26.45
CA SER A 11 44.29 9.18 25.29
C SER A 11 43.49 8.52 24.15
N PRO A 12 42.45 9.15 23.58
CA PRO A 12 41.78 8.67 22.38
C PRO A 12 42.52 9.19 21.14
N GLY A 13 43.32 8.34 20.48
CA GLY A 13 44.05 8.81 19.30
C GLY A 13 44.76 7.81 18.38
N SER A 14 44.67 6.48 18.57
CA SER A 14 45.55 5.57 17.83
C SER A 14 44.88 4.61 16.82
N VAL A 15 43.56 4.63 16.66
CA VAL A 15 42.87 3.74 15.71
C VAL A 15 42.59 4.43 14.36
N ALA A 16 42.21 5.72 14.39
CA ALA A 16 41.89 6.48 13.18
C ALA A 16 43.10 6.77 12.28
N GLU A 17 44.30 6.94 12.85
CA GLU A 17 45.52 7.19 12.06
C GLU A 17 46.04 5.94 11.35
N GLN A 18 45.83 4.74 11.91
CA GLN A 18 46.23 3.48 11.27
C GLN A 18 45.32 3.12 10.09
N GLU A 19 44.03 3.44 10.16
CA GLU A 19 43.09 3.23 9.04
C GLU A 19 43.31 4.24 7.89
N ALA A 20 43.67 5.48 8.20
CA ALA A 20 43.98 6.49 7.18
C ALA A 20 45.24 6.15 6.35
N ALA A 21 46.27 5.58 6.98
CA ALA A 21 47.50 5.16 6.30
C ALA A 21 47.28 3.94 5.38
N SER A 22 46.43 2.99 5.81
CA SER A 22 45.98 1.85 5.00
C SER A 22 45.21 2.28 3.74
N PHE A 23 44.34 3.28 3.88
CA PHE A 23 43.53 3.81 2.78
C PHE A 23 44.34 4.63 1.76
N LEU A 24 45.39 5.33 2.20
CA LEU A 24 46.29 6.07 1.31
C LEU A 24 47.22 5.15 0.50
N SER A 25 47.68 4.05 1.11
CA SER A 25 48.48 3.01 0.45
C SER A 25 47.69 2.28 -0.65
N SER A 26 46.41 1.96 -0.38
CA SER A 26 45.54 1.32 -1.39
C SER A 26 45.26 2.24 -2.58
N LYS A 27 45.01 3.54 -2.36
CA LYS A 27 44.83 4.53 -3.43
C LYS A 27 46.07 4.71 -4.31
N GLN A 28 47.28 4.67 -3.72
CA GLN A 28 48.52 4.76 -4.52
C GLN A 28 48.74 3.52 -5.39
N SER A 29 48.42 2.33 -4.88
CA SER A 29 48.49 1.08 -5.65
C SER A 29 47.47 1.06 -6.80
N SER A 30 46.23 1.48 -6.54
CA SER A 30 45.17 1.59 -7.56
C SER A 30 45.52 2.60 -8.65
N ASN A 31 46.11 3.76 -8.31
CA ASN A 31 46.53 4.75 -9.29
C ASN A 31 47.69 4.25 -10.17
N LYS A 32 48.60 3.43 -9.62
CA LYS A 32 49.70 2.84 -10.39
C LYS A 32 49.20 1.76 -11.37
N LEU A 33 48.21 0.96 -10.97
CA LEU A 33 47.50 0.03 -11.85
C LEU A 33 46.73 0.75 -12.96
N LEU A 34 46.04 1.85 -12.63
CA LEU A 34 45.29 2.65 -13.60
C LEU A 34 46.21 3.31 -14.64
N ASN A 35 47.36 3.81 -14.21
CA ASN A 35 48.34 4.44 -15.11
C ASN A 35 49.05 3.41 -16.00
N THR A 36 49.28 2.19 -15.49
CA THR A 36 49.86 1.09 -16.28
C THR A 36 48.85 0.56 -17.31
N ALA A 37 47.56 0.50 -16.96
CA ALA A 37 46.48 0.16 -17.87
C ALA A 37 46.29 1.23 -18.96
N ARG A 38 46.37 2.52 -18.61
CA ARG A 38 46.36 3.63 -19.58
C ARG A 38 47.53 3.56 -20.55
N ALA A 39 48.75 3.32 -20.06
CA ALA A 39 49.93 3.20 -20.92
C ALA A 39 49.82 2.01 -21.89
N LYS A 40 49.32 0.84 -21.44
CA LYS A 40 49.04 -0.31 -22.31
C LYS A 40 47.91 -0.02 -23.32
N ALA A 41 46.87 0.69 -22.91
CA ALA A 41 45.78 1.08 -23.80
C ALA A 41 46.25 2.04 -24.89
N THR A 42 47.11 3.01 -24.57
CA THR A 42 47.73 3.93 -25.53
C THR A 42 48.65 3.20 -26.51
N LEU A 43 49.41 2.19 -26.04
CA LEU A 43 50.29 1.38 -26.90
C LEU A 43 49.48 0.50 -27.87
N LEU A 44 48.37 -0.09 -27.41
CA LEU A 44 47.43 -0.87 -28.24
C LEU A 44 46.70 0.02 -29.25
N PHE A 45 46.43 1.28 -28.90
CA PHE A 45 45.80 2.27 -29.78
C PHE A 45 46.70 2.68 -30.96
N GLN A 46 48.01 2.66 -30.78
CA GLN A 46 48.98 3.04 -31.83
C GLN A 46 49.30 1.90 -32.81
N GLN A 47 49.12 0.64 -32.42
CA GLN A 47 49.56 -0.51 -33.24
C GLN A 47 48.47 -1.11 -34.14
N ASN A 48 47.18 -0.79 -33.95
CA ASN A 48 46.11 -1.48 -34.67
C ASN A 48 45.03 -0.51 -35.19
N LYS A 49 45.12 -0.14 -36.47
CA LYS A 49 44.20 0.81 -37.16
C LYS A 49 42.72 0.36 -37.22
N LYS A 50 42.39 -0.86 -36.75
CA LYS A 50 41.02 -1.38 -36.66
C LYS A 50 40.45 -1.41 -35.22
N ALA A 51 41.27 -1.24 -34.19
CA ALA A 51 40.85 -1.23 -32.79
C ALA A 51 39.93 -0.06 -32.38
N PRO A 52 40.09 1.19 -32.87
CA PRO A 52 39.21 2.29 -32.45
C PRO A 52 37.78 2.13 -32.98
N ILE A 53 37.59 1.45 -34.12
CA ILE A 53 36.25 1.14 -34.66
C ILE A 53 35.56 0.07 -33.79
N ILE A 54 36.29 -0.96 -33.36
CA ILE A 54 35.74 -2.02 -32.50
C ILE A 54 35.40 -1.48 -31.11
N ILE A 55 36.25 -0.63 -30.52
CA ILE A 55 35.99 -0.02 -29.21
C ILE A 55 34.83 0.99 -29.31
N LEU A 56 34.75 1.79 -30.37
CA LEU A 56 33.62 2.70 -30.57
C LEU A 56 32.31 1.93 -30.82
N VAL A 57 32.34 0.84 -31.58
CA VAL A 57 31.18 -0.05 -31.76
C VAL A 57 30.80 -0.71 -30.43
N LEU A 58 31.75 -1.19 -29.62
CA LEU A 58 31.45 -1.79 -28.32
C LEU A 58 30.92 -0.78 -27.29
N ILE A 59 31.41 0.46 -27.31
CA ILE A 59 30.90 1.56 -26.47
C ILE A 59 29.51 2.00 -26.94
N VAL A 60 29.29 2.10 -28.26
CA VAL A 60 27.98 2.42 -28.84
C VAL A 60 26.98 1.28 -28.62
N VAL A 61 27.39 0.02 -28.70
CA VAL A 61 26.59 -1.16 -28.32
C VAL A 61 26.30 -1.10 -26.81
N GLY A 62 27.31 -0.94 -25.96
CA GLY A 62 27.12 -0.83 -24.50
C GLY A 62 26.18 0.33 -24.09
N LEU A 63 26.23 1.47 -24.78
CA LEU A 63 25.38 2.64 -24.52
C LEU A 63 23.99 2.56 -25.19
N LEU A 64 23.84 1.83 -26.29
CA LEU A 64 22.54 1.59 -26.94
C LEU A 64 21.76 0.44 -26.26
N PHE A 65 22.44 -0.44 -25.52
CA PHE A 65 21.84 -1.62 -24.87
C PHE A 65 21.77 -1.54 -23.34
N SER A 66 22.09 -0.39 -22.71
CA SER A 66 22.03 -0.22 -21.25
C SER A 66 20.61 0.09 -20.73
N GLY A 67 19.65 -0.82 -20.94
CA GLY A 67 18.32 -0.79 -20.32
C GLY A 67 17.83 -2.20 -20.03
N GLY A 68 17.05 -2.40 -18.97
CA GLY A 68 16.58 -3.74 -18.54
C GLY A 68 17.37 -4.34 -17.38
N ALA A 69 17.36 -5.67 -17.30
CA ALA A 69 17.89 -6.49 -16.21
C ALA A 69 19.33 -6.16 -15.74
N ASP A 70 20.21 -5.74 -16.64
CA ASP A 70 21.63 -5.54 -16.31
C ASP A 70 21.88 -4.34 -15.40
N GLN A 71 20.98 -3.35 -15.40
CA GLN A 71 21.07 -2.24 -14.46
C GLN A 71 20.84 -2.68 -13.01
N TYR A 72 20.20 -3.85 -12.80
CA TYR A 72 19.97 -4.42 -11.47
C TYR A 72 21.04 -5.44 -11.04
N LEU A 73 21.86 -5.90 -11.99
CA LEU A 73 22.93 -6.88 -11.77
C LEU A 73 24.34 -6.27 -11.78
N GLY A 74 24.49 -5.04 -12.27
CA GLY A 74 25.79 -4.38 -12.49
C GLY A 74 26.38 -4.73 -13.86
N SER A 75 26.96 -3.74 -14.55
CA SER A 75 27.47 -3.94 -15.91
C SER A 75 28.72 -4.81 -15.94
N SER A 76 28.72 -5.87 -16.75
CA SER A 76 29.91 -6.65 -17.12
C SER A 76 30.35 -6.30 -18.55
N SER A 77 31.65 -6.20 -18.79
CA SER A 77 32.25 -5.94 -20.10
C SER A 77 32.52 -7.20 -20.92
N ASP A 78 31.99 -8.37 -20.52
CA ASP A 78 32.22 -9.66 -21.19
C ASP A 78 31.18 -9.91 -22.31
N PRO A 79 31.62 -10.13 -23.57
CA PRO A 79 30.74 -10.42 -24.71
C PRO A 79 29.84 -11.66 -24.56
N MET A 80 30.27 -12.68 -23.82
CA MET A 80 29.43 -13.85 -23.51
C MET A 80 28.32 -13.49 -22.53
N LEU A 81 28.61 -12.59 -21.57
CA LEU A 81 27.57 -12.03 -20.73
C LEU A 81 26.61 -11.16 -21.55
N ALA A 82 27.08 -10.40 -22.54
CA ALA A 82 26.23 -9.60 -23.43
C ALA A 82 25.19 -10.45 -24.19
N LEU A 83 25.51 -11.69 -24.57
CA LEU A 83 24.52 -12.63 -25.13
C LEU A 83 23.54 -13.16 -24.07
N ALA A 84 24.01 -13.42 -22.84
CA ALA A 84 23.15 -13.77 -21.71
C ALA A 84 22.20 -12.61 -21.33
N THR A 85 22.66 -11.36 -21.44
CA THR A 85 21.85 -10.17 -21.15
C THR A 85 20.60 -10.05 -22.02
N GLN A 86 20.68 -10.46 -23.30
CA GLN A 86 19.52 -10.46 -24.21
C GLN A 86 18.43 -11.45 -23.80
N ARG A 87 18.75 -12.42 -22.93
CA ARG A 87 17.78 -13.43 -22.46
C ARG A 87 17.13 -13.06 -21.14
N ARG A 88 17.57 -11.98 -20.51
CA ARG A 88 17.07 -11.59 -19.19
C ARG A 88 15.84 -10.70 -19.29
N LEU A 89 14.95 -10.88 -18.34
CA LEU A 89 13.77 -10.05 -18.12
C LEU A 89 13.79 -9.57 -16.67
N SER A 90 13.73 -8.25 -16.50
CA SER A 90 13.48 -7.61 -15.22
C SER A 90 12.00 -7.37 -15.02
N ILE A 91 11.46 -7.89 -13.93
CA ILE A 91 10.03 -7.89 -13.66
C ILE A 91 9.84 -7.34 -12.25
N ALA A 92 8.89 -6.44 -12.08
CA ALA A 92 8.45 -5.97 -10.78
C ALA A 92 6.94 -6.17 -10.63
N THR A 93 6.48 -6.46 -9.41
CA THR A 93 5.07 -6.41 -9.04
C THR A 93 4.86 -5.59 -7.79
N TRP A 94 3.76 -4.85 -7.72
CA TRP A 94 3.44 -4.02 -6.57
C TRP A 94 1.94 -3.76 -6.40
N ASN A 95 1.39 -4.15 -5.26
CA ASN A 95 0.08 -3.65 -4.83
C ASN A 95 0.23 -2.20 -4.36
N ILE A 96 -0.46 -1.26 -5.03
CA ILE A 96 -0.41 0.17 -4.71
C ILE A 96 -1.24 0.49 -3.45
N ALA A 97 -2.20 -0.39 -3.14
CA ALA A 97 -3.23 -0.27 -2.14
C ALA A 97 -4.17 0.93 -2.33
N ALA A 98 -5.41 0.79 -1.88
CA ALA A 98 -6.36 1.89 -1.84
C ALA A 98 -5.81 3.12 -1.07
N ILE A 99 -6.30 4.31 -1.42
CA ILE A 99 -6.04 5.50 -0.61
C ILE A 99 -6.77 5.32 0.73
N ASN A 100 -6.02 5.31 1.81
CA ASN A 100 -6.57 5.28 3.15
C ASN A 100 -6.80 6.70 3.65
N ASN A 101 -8.05 7.13 3.79
CA ASN A 101 -8.38 8.49 4.23
C ASN A 101 -8.03 8.79 5.69
N ASN A 102 -7.82 7.78 6.52
CA ASN A 102 -7.40 7.96 7.91
C ASN A 102 -5.86 7.96 8.02
N PRO A 103 -5.23 9.12 8.25
CA PRO A 103 -3.77 9.21 8.31
C PRO A 103 -3.18 8.41 9.48
N PHE A 104 -3.99 8.07 10.49
CA PHE A 104 -3.56 7.34 11.69
C PHE A 104 -4.00 5.88 11.72
N GLU A 105 -4.63 5.34 10.66
CA GLU A 105 -5.17 3.96 10.72
C GLU A 105 -4.09 2.93 11.05
N TYR A 106 -2.89 3.10 10.49
CA TYR A 106 -1.77 2.21 10.68
C TYR A 106 -0.64 2.86 11.48
N TRP A 107 0.06 2.04 12.26
CA TRP A 107 1.37 2.38 12.79
C TRP A 107 2.31 2.60 11.62
N ILE A 108 2.95 3.76 11.56
CA ILE A 108 3.96 4.08 10.55
C ILE A 108 5.34 4.11 11.20
N THR A 109 6.37 3.94 10.38
CA THR A 109 7.74 4.20 10.80
C THR A 109 8.05 5.67 10.47
N TYR A 110 8.33 6.47 11.51
CA TYR A 110 8.65 7.90 11.39
C TYR A 110 9.74 8.28 12.41
N ASP A 111 10.91 7.69 12.24
CA ASP A 111 12.02 7.80 13.20
C ASP A 111 12.59 9.23 13.31
N GLU A 112 12.42 10.05 12.26
CA GLU A 112 12.85 11.44 12.22
C GLU A 112 12.00 12.35 13.11
N ASN A 113 10.82 11.89 13.56
CA ASN A 113 9.93 12.65 14.41
C ASN A 113 9.57 11.84 15.69
N PRO A 114 10.36 11.98 16.77
CA PRO A 114 10.10 11.24 18.01
C PRO A 114 8.75 11.57 18.65
N GLU A 115 8.16 12.74 18.37
CA GLU A 115 6.83 13.11 18.85
C GLU A 115 5.75 12.19 18.31
N TYR A 116 5.90 11.65 17.09
CA TYR A 116 4.95 10.67 16.56
C TYR A 116 4.85 9.45 17.48
N ASN A 117 5.99 8.83 17.79
CA ASN A 117 6.01 7.64 18.64
C ASN A 117 5.49 7.95 20.05
N HIS A 118 5.87 9.09 20.61
CA HIS A 118 5.38 9.51 21.92
C HIS A 118 3.84 9.67 21.93
N ILE A 119 3.28 10.42 20.98
CA ILE A 119 1.83 10.64 20.87
C ILE A 119 1.09 9.31 20.71
N MET A 120 1.56 8.44 19.81
CA MET A 120 0.89 7.17 19.56
C MET A 120 0.94 6.22 20.77
N GLN A 121 2.03 6.23 21.55
CA GLN A 121 2.14 5.50 22.81
C GLN A 121 1.25 6.10 23.91
N GLU A 122 1.15 7.42 24.00
CA GLU A 122 0.24 8.08 24.94
C GLU A 122 -1.24 7.82 24.59
N ILE A 123 -1.60 7.72 23.31
CA ILE A 123 -2.95 7.30 22.87
C ILE A 123 -3.22 5.86 23.30
N GLU A 124 -2.26 4.95 23.06
CA GLU A 124 -2.35 3.57 23.53
C GLU A 124 -2.56 3.55 25.05
N GLN A 125 -1.75 4.28 25.81
CA GLN A 125 -1.85 4.32 27.27
C GLN A 125 -3.18 4.94 27.74
N PHE A 126 -3.66 5.99 27.06
CA PHE A 126 -4.97 6.60 27.32
C PHE A 126 -6.08 5.57 27.16
N ILE A 127 -6.02 4.70 26.15
CA ILE A 127 -7.07 3.71 25.91
C ILE A 127 -6.90 2.48 26.80
N GLU A 128 -5.68 1.98 26.99
CA GLU A 128 -5.42 0.79 27.79
C GLU A 128 -5.64 1.04 29.28
N ASN A 129 -5.15 2.18 29.78
CA ASN A 129 -5.12 2.52 31.20
C ASN A 129 -5.57 4.00 31.41
N PRO A 130 -6.83 4.35 31.12
CA PRO A 130 -7.27 5.74 31.12
C PRO A 130 -7.24 6.41 32.50
N GLY A 131 -7.38 5.64 33.59
CA GLY A 131 -7.41 6.18 34.95
C GLY A 131 -8.48 7.27 35.10
N ASP A 132 -8.09 8.40 35.71
CA ASP A 132 -8.99 9.55 35.91
C ASP A 132 -9.35 10.28 34.61
N LYS A 133 -8.64 9.99 33.50
CA LYS A 133 -8.98 10.51 32.17
C LYS A 133 -10.21 9.80 31.58
N ASP A 134 -10.64 8.66 32.14
CA ASP A 134 -11.89 7.99 31.76
C ASP A 134 -13.09 8.73 32.35
N ILE A 135 -13.38 9.90 31.79
CA ILE A 135 -14.48 10.77 32.23
C ILE A 135 -15.81 10.34 31.58
N PRO A 136 -16.96 10.74 32.15
CA PRO A 136 -18.25 10.56 31.50
C PRO A 136 -18.34 11.28 30.14
N VAL A 137 -19.09 10.70 29.20
CA VAL A 137 -19.30 11.26 27.85
C VAL A 137 -19.85 12.68 27.89
N ASN A 138 -20.73 13.03 28.83
CA ASN A 138 -21.28 14.37 28.92
C ASN A 138 -20.25 15.47 29.27
N GLN A 139 -19.03 15.10 29.64
CA GLN A 139 -17.93 16.05 29.82
C GLN A 139 -17.19 16.39 28.52
N VAL A 140 -17.38 15.60 27.45
CA VAL A 140 -16.77 15.83 26.13
C VAL A 140 -17.78 16.18 25.06
N PHE A 141 -18.98 15.60 25.13
CA PHE A 141 -20.13 15.92 24.29
C PHE A 141 -21.26 16.34 25.22
N THR A 142 -21.44 17.64 25.43
CA THR A 142 -22.22 18.15 26.57
C THR A 142 -23.73 18.07 26.36
N ASP A 143 -24.50 18.28 27.43
CA ASP A 143 -25.96 18.36 27.35
C ASP A 143 -26.43 19.50 26.42
N GLU A 144 -25.67 20.60 26.32
CA GLU A 144 -25.92 21.68 25.37
C GLU A 144 -25.69 21.23 23.92
N MET A 145 -24.60 20.50 23.65
CA MET A 145 -24.34 19.94 22.32
C MET A 145 -25.42 18.93 21.92
N PHE A 146 -25.82 18.05 22.84
CA PHE A 146 -26.92 17.12 22.60
C PHE A 146 -28.24 17.85 22.34
N THR A 147 -28.57 18.89 23.12
CA THR A 147 -29.80 19.67 22.94
C THR A 147 -29.82 20.41 21.60
N ALA A 148 -28.67 20.94 21.17
CA ALA A 148 -28.52 21.53 19.84
C ALA A 148 -28.71 20.48 18.74
N LEU A 149 -28.10 19.30 18.88
CA LEU A 149 -28.24 18.18 17.94
C LEU A 149 -29.69 17.68 17.84
N GLU A 150 -30.36 17.49 18.98
CA GLU A 150 -31.76 17.09 19.04
C GLU A 150 -32.67 18.13 18.37
N SER A 151 -32.38 19.42 18.56
CA SER A 151 -33.10 20.49 17.86
C SER A 151 -32.93 20.41 16.33
N ARG A 152 -31.76 19.97 15.84
CA ARG A 152 -31.57 19.68 14.40
C ARG A 152 -32.40 18.49 13.97
N PHE A 153 -32.39 17.38 14.72
CA PHE A 153 -33.17 16.18 14.44
C PHE A 153 -34.68 16.48 14.34
N GLN A 154 -35.22 17.27 15.27
CA GLN A 154 -36.62 17.67 15.24
C GLN A 154 -36.96 18.50 14.00
N LYS A 155 -36.10 19.45 13.62
CA LYS A 155 -36.30 20.29 12.43
C LYS A 155 -36.31 19.49 11.13
N ILE A 156 -35.54 18.40 11.04
CA ILE A 156 -35.49 17.52 9.86
C ILE A 156 -36.50 16.36 9.91
N GLY A 157 -37.27 16.23 11.00
CA GLY A 157 -38.31 15.20 11.16
C GLY A 157 -37.79 13.82 11.55
N TRP A 158 -36.60 13.72 12.14
CA TRP A 158 -36.07 12.46 12.68
C TRP A 158 -36.65 12.13 14.06
N PRO A 159 -36.75 10.84 14.43
CA PRO A 159 -37.19 10.45 15.75
C PRO A 159 -36.24 10.95 16.84
N ASN A 160 -36.79 11.16 18.03
CA ASN A 160 -36.06 11.64 19.18
C ASN A 160 -35.22 10.52 19.82
N VAL A 161 -33.96 10.79 20.13
CA VAL A 161 -33.02 9.83 20.78
C VAL A 161 -32.59 10.23 22.20
N ARG A 162 -33.31 11.15 22.84
CA ARG A 162 -33.07 11.64 24.21
C ARG A 162 -33.11 10.54 25.25
N SER A 163 -33.97 9.54 25.10
CA SER A 163 -33.98 8.39 26.01
C SER A 163 -32.62 7.67 26.02
N TYR A 164 -31.97 7.50 24.87
CA TYR A 164 -30.62 6.94 24.79
C TYR A 164 -29.58 7.85 25.44
N TRP A 165 -29.69 9.16 25.24
CA TRP A 165 -28.80 10.14 25.86
C TRP A 165 -28.90 10.13 27.39
N GLU A 166 -30.10 10.35 27.92
CA GLU A 166 -30.37 10.54 29.35
C GLU A 166 -30.12 9.28 30.17
N ASN A 167 -30.55 8.13 29.65
CA ASN A 167 -30.54 6.88 30.40
C ASN A 167 -29.24 6.10 30.25
N ASP A 168 -28.42 6.41 29.25
CA ASP A 168 -27.25 5.60 28.91
C ASP A 168 -26.04 6.47 28.51
N PHE A 169 -26.03 6.98 27.27
CA PHE A 169 -24.79 7.49 26.65
C PHE A 169 -24.10 8.58 27.45
N LYS A 170 -24.83 9.54 28.03
CA LYS A 170 -24.23 10.67 28.74
C LYS A 170 -23.42 10.27 29.98
N ASN A 171 -23.79 9.14 30.59
CA ASN A 171 -23.19 8.63 31.82
C ASN A 171 -22.08 7.60 31.55
N ARG A 172 -21.99 7.08 30.32
CA ARG A 172 -20.91 6.15 29.94
C ARG A 172 -19.57 6.83 30.10
N LYS A 173 -18.56 6.04 30.47
CA LYS A 173 -17.16 6.48 30.45
C LYS A 173 -16.62 6.46 29.03
N ILE A 174 -15.86 7.47 28.63
CA ILE A 174 -15.44 7.67 27.23
C ILE A 174 -14.61 6.49 26.67
N VAL A 175 -13.74 5.89 27.49
CA VAL A 175 -12.91 4.74 27.08
C VAL A 175 -13.61 3.43 27.44
N SER A 176 -13.79 3.16 28.74
CA SER A 176 -14.28 1.85 29.20
C SER A 176 -15.75 1.58 28.85
N GLY A 177 -16.57 2.62 28.72
CA GLY A 177 -18.01 2.49 28.45
C GLY A 177 -18.43 2.79 27.02
N PHE A 178 -17.61 3.49 26.23
CA PHE A 178 -17.93 3.86 24.84
C PHE A 178 -16.94 3.29 23.84
N LEU A 179 -15.67 3.71 23.84
CA LEU A 179 -14.70 3.25 22.83
C LEU A 179 -14.44 1.73 22.85
N LYS A 180 -14.39 1.12 24.04
CA LYS A 180 -14.18 -0.33 24.22
C LYS A 180 -15.48 -1.16 24.15
N ASP A 181 -16.63 -0.53 23.94
CA ASP A 181 -17.89 -1.26 23.86
C ASP A 181 -17.99 -2.09 22.56
N ALA A 182 -17.95 -3.40 22.72
CA ALA A 182 -18.06 -4.36 21.62
C ALA A 182 -19.44 -4.35 20.93
N ASP A 183 -20.51 -4.02 21.67
CA ASP A 183 -21.87 -3.97 21.13
C ASP A 183 -22.06 -2.74 20.24
N LEU A 184 -21.51 -1.57 20.61
CA LEU A 184 -21.51 -0.39 19.73
C LEU A 184 -20.78 -0.68 18.40
N GLY A 185 -19.64 -1.37 18.48
CA GLY A 185 -18.89 -1.80 17.30
C GLY A 185 -19.69 -2.78 16.42
N SER A 186 -20.36 -3.75 17.04
CA SER A 186 -21.17 -4.76 16.37
C SER A 186 -22.42 -4.18 15.71
N LYS A 187 -23.03 -3.15 16.33
CA LYS A 187 -24.16 -2.37 15.80
C LYS A 187 -23.76 -1.34 14.75
N ARG A 188 -22.45 -1.09 14.57
CA ARG A 188 -21.89 -0.11 13.63
C ARG A 188 -22.27 1.35 13.89
N LEU A 189 -22.75 1.71 15.09
CA LEU A 189 -23.34 3.04 15.35
C LEU A 189 -22.35 4.20 15.10
N ALA A 190 -21.07 4.05 15.45
CA ALA A 190 -20.05 5.06 15.13
C ALA A 190 -19.40 4.84 13.74
N SER A 191 -19.27 3.59 13.30
CA SER A 191 -18.56 3.26 12.05
C SER A 191 -19.40 3.41 10.77
N MET A 192 -20.74 3.36 10.88
CA MET A 192 -21.62 3.55 9.72
C MET A 192 -21.58 4.98 9.16
N PRO A 193 -21.73 6.04 9.99
CA PRO A 193 -21.63 7.40 9.47
C PRO A 193 -20.25 7.70 8.91
N ASP A 194 -19.19 7.10 9.47
CA ASP A 194 -17.83 7.21 8.94
C ASP A 194 -17.71 6.76 7.48
N ARG A 195 -18.37 5.67 7.09
CA ARG A 195 -18.37 5.18 5.69
C ARG A 195 -18.96 6.15 4.67
N ILE A 196 -19.75 7.11 5.11
CA ILE A 196 -20.48 8.04 4.24
C ILE A 196 -19.91 9.46 4.36
N THR A 197 -19.60 9.89 5.58
CA THR A 197 -19.31 11.30 5.89
C THR A 197 -17.83 11.57 6.13
N ASN A 198 -16.98 10.54 6.26
CA ASN A 198 -15.56 10.76 6.56
C ASN A 198 -14.88 11.63 5.50
N THR A 199 -15.06 11.30 4.22
CA THR A 199 -14.51 12.03 3.08
C THR A 199 -15.50 11.97 1.92
N ILE A 200 -15.90 13.12 1.39
CA ILE A 200 -16.91 13.26 0.34
C ILE A 200 -16.27 13.95 -0.86
N ASN A 201 -16.20 13.25 -1.99
CA ASN A 201 -15.82 13.84 -3.27
C ASN A 201 -16.95 14.75 -3.76
N VAL A 202 -16.63 16.02 -4.05
CA VAL A 202 -17.61 17.04 -4.45
C VAL A 202 -17.31 17.49 -5.87
N VAL A 203 -18.35 17.63 -6.68
CA VAL A 203 -18.26 18.10 -8.06
C VAL A 203 -17.59 19.48 -8.11
N GLY A 204 -16.63 19.63 -9.02
CA GLY A 204 -15.91 20.89 -9.23
C GLY A 204 -14.87 21.22 -8.16
N LYS A 205 -14.60 20.32 -7.21
CA LYS A 205 -13.49 20.46 -6.25
C LYS A 205 -12.40 19.43 -6.53
N GLU A 206 -11.15 19.87 -6.51
CA GLU A 206 -9.98 18.97 -6.60
C GLU A 206 -9.80 18.16 -5.32
N GLU A 207 -10.08 18.77 -4.17
CA GLU A 207 -9.96 18.16 -2.85
C GLU A 207 -11.33 17.79 -2.29
N PRO A 208 -11.47 16.63 -1.65
CA PRO A 208 -12.73 16.23 -1.03
C PRO A 208 -13.06 17.11 0.18
N VAL A 209 -14.33 17.12 0.56
CA VAL A 209 -14.78 17.73 1.82
C VAL A 209 -14.78 16.66 2.90
N CYS A 210 -14.16 16.95 4.05
CA CYS A 210 -13.99 16.02 5.15
C CYS A 210 -14.81 16.42 6.37
N ARG A 211 -15.43 15.45 7.05
CA ARG A 211 -16.05 15.66 8.37
C ARG A 211 -15.02 16.19 9.38
N PRO A 212 -15.34 17.14 10.25
CA PRO A 212 -14.43 17.55 11.32
C PRO A 212 -14.13 16.42 12.30
N THR A 213 -12.99 15.75 12.12
CA THR A 213 -12.51 14.66 12.99
C THR A 213 -10.99 14.50 12.93
N VAL A 214 -10.43 13.76 13.88
CA VAL A 214 -9.00 13.43 13.97
C VAL A 214 -8.60 12.44 12.86
N ILE A 215 -9.49 11.53 12.47
CA ILE A 215 -9.20 10.34 11.66
C ILE A 215 -9.52 10.49 10.16
N ASN A 216 -9.34 11.69 9.61
CA ASN A 216 -9.45 11.95 8.18
C ASN A 216 -8.60 13.17 7.74
N MET A 217 -8.77 13.64 6.51
CA MET A 217 -8.02 14.77 5.95
C MET A 217 -8.55 16.16 6.34
N TYR A 218 -9.45 16.28 7.34
CA TYR A 218 -9.91 17.58 7.81
C TYR A 218 -8.74 18.46 8.30
N ASP A 219 -8.63 19.66 7.72
CA ASP A 219 -7.50 20.58 7.88
C ASP A 219 -7.80 21.77 8.81
N GLY A 220 -9.06 21.91 9.21
CA GLY A 220 -9.54 22.93 10.15
C GLY A 220 -9.10 22.69 11.60
N ASP A 221 -9.47 23.64 12.46
CA ASP A 221 -8.94 23.74 13.82
C ASP A 221 -9.68 22.83 14.81
N LEU A 222 -8.97 21.84 15.34
CA LEU A 222 -9.45 20.88 16.34
C LEU A 222 -8.85 21.12 17.75
N SER A 223 -8.37 22.34 18.03
CA SER A 223 -7.67 22.67 19.29
C SER A 223 -8.55 22.66 20.53
N ASN A 224 -9.87 22.64 20.38
CA ASN A 224 -10.82 22.49 21.49
C ASN A 224 -12.20 22.06 20.98
N GLN A 225 -13.06 21.65 21.92
CA GLN A 225 -14.40 21.14 21.64
C GLN A 225 -15.34 22.17 21.02
N ASP A 226 -15.26 23.45 21.40
CA ASP A 226 -16.15 24.49 20.84
C ASP A 226 -15.88 24.72 19.34
N LYS A 227 -14.60 24.76 18.95
CA LYS A 227 -14.21 24.90 17.55
C LYS A 227 -14.62 23.67 16.75
N TRP A 228 -14.34 22.47 17.28
CA TRP A 228 -14.76 21.22 16.65
C TRP A 228 -16.28 21.16 16.48
N TRP A 229 -17.06 21.39 17.54
CA TRP A 229 -18.52 21.26 17.51
C TRP A 229 -19.16 22.20 16.49
N LYS A 230 -18.75 23.47 16.46
CA LYS A 230 -19.24 24.45 15.48
C LYS A 230 -18.97 23.99 14.05
N ALA A 231 -17.76 23.48 13.78
CA ALA A 231 -17.41 22.98 12.46
C ALA A 231 -18.21 21.71 12.13
N TRP A 232 -18.34 20.79 13.07
CA TRP A 232 -18.99 19.49 12.89
C TRP A 232 -20.49 19.67 12.62
N GLU A 233 -21.16 20.50 13.40
CA GLU A 233 -22.59 20.80 13.24
C GLU A 233 -22.86 21.48 11.89
N LYS A 234 -22.05 22.47 11.52
CA LYS A 234 -22.13 23.15 10.23
C LYS A 234 -21.95 22.17 9.07
N PHE A 235 -20.90 21.36 9.12
CA PHE A 235 -20.66 20.33 8.11
C PHE A 235 -21.86 19.40 7.97
N MET A 236 -22.36 18.85 9.08
CA MET A 236 -23.43 17.85 9.02
C MET A 236 -24.76 18.40 8.50
N PHE A 237 -25.15 19.62 8.87
CA PHE A 237 -26.53 20.12 8.69
C PHE A 237 -26.68 21.39 7.83
N GLU A 238 -25.59 22.05 7.47
CA GLU A 238 -25.63 23.35 6.77
C GLU A 238 -24.92 23.31 5.43
N ASP A 239 -23.85 22.51 5.30
CA ASP A 239 -23.07 22.44 4.07
C ASP A 239 -23.79 21.67 2.97
N ASP A 240 -24.18 22.39 1.91
CA ASP A 240 -24.69 21.81 0.69
C ASP A 240 -23.53 21.28 -0.16
N LEU A 241 -23.51 19.96 -0.39
CA LEU A 241 -22.47 19.28 -1.16
C LEU A 241 -23.06 18.70 -2.44
N THR A 242 -22.56 19.16 -3.59
CA THR A 242 -22.90 18.60 -4.89
C THR A 242 -22.04 17.37 -5.16
N ILE A 243 -22.67 16.19 -5.21
CA ILE A 243 -22.00 14.91 -5.46
C ILE A 243 -22.47 14.32 -6.78
N SER A 244 -21.58 13.62 -7.47
CA SER A 244 -21.95 12.92 -8.71
C SER A 244 -22.53 11.55 -8.40
N THR A 245 -23.65 11.22 -9.03
CA THR A 245 -24.31 9.91 -8.91
C THR A 245 -24.57 9.31 -10.27
N LYS A 246 -25.03 8.06 -10.32
CA LYS A 246 -25.39 7.39 -11.58
C LYS A 246 -26.48 8.13 -12.36
N ASP A 247 -27.35 8.86 -11.66
CA ASP A 247 -28.49 9.59 -12.22
C ASP A 247 -28.18 11.08 -12.47
N GLY A 248 -26.90 11.47 -12.34
CA GLY A 248 -26.43 12.84 -12.46
C GLY A 248 -25.99 13.45 -11.13
N ASP A 249 -25.70 14.75 -11.16
CA ASP A 249 -25.23 15.48 -9.99
C ASP A 249 -26.39 15.88 -9.08
N ILE A 250 -26.28 15.60 -7.79
CA ILE A 250 -27.27 15.96 -6.77
C ILE A 250 -26.61 16.80 -5.68
N THR A 251 -27.35 17.77 -5.16
CA THR A 251 -26.90 18.56 -4.00
C THR A 251 -27.60 18.05 -2.75
N LYS A 252 -26.80 17.66 -1.75
CA LYS A 252 -27.27 17.13 -0.48
C LYS A 252 -26.38 17.63 0.65
N LYS A 253 -26.98 17.73 1.83
CA LYS A 253 -26.24 17.86 3.09
C LYS A 253 -25.73 16.50 3.55
N PRO A 254 -24.62 16.42 4.29
CA PRO A 254 -24.06 15.14 4.72
C PRO A 254 -25.04 14.24 5.47
N PHE A 255 -25.92 14.80 6.31
CA PHE A 255 -26.93 13.99 7.02
C PHE A 255 -27.92 13.28 6.06
N GLU A 256 -28.20 13.85 4.89
CA GLU A 256 -29.12 13.29 3.88
C GLU A 256 -28.47 12.16 3.05
N MET A 257 -27.18 11.95 3.23
CA MET A 257 -26.42 10.86 2.61
C MET A 257 -26.36 9.62 3.49
N LEU A 258 -26.65 9.75 4.79
CA LEU A 258 -26.61 8.65 5.75
C LEU A 258 -27.60 7.54 5.37
N LYS A 259 -27.22 6.30 5.70
CA LYS A 259 -28.02 5.11 5.44
C LYS A 259 -28.46 4.48 6.76
N GLY A 260 -29.70 4.01 6.80
CA GLY A 260 -30.21 3.26 7.94
C GLY A 260 -29.38 2.00 8.20
N ILE A 261 -29.32 1.59 9.47
CA ILE A 261 -28.61 0.39 9.90
C ILE A 261 -29.62 -0.73 10.05
N SER A 262 -29.56 -1.75 9.19
CA SER A 262 -30.52 -2.84 9.23
C SER A 262 -30.08 -4.02 10.10
N ARG A 263 -30.99 -4.53 10.92
CA ARG A 263 -30.78 -5.73 11.75
C ARG A 263 -30.59 -7.00 10.94
N ALA A 264 -31.14 -7.06 9.72
CA ALA A 264 -30.93 -8.17 8.79
C ALA A 264 -29.44 -8.33 8.43
N LYS A 265 -28.71 -7.20 8.37
CA LYS A 265 -27.27 -7.18 8.09
C LYS A 265 -26.43 -7.13 9.37
N TYR A 266 -26.94 -6.53 10.44
CA TYR A 266 -26.27 -6.37 11.72
C TYR A 266 -27.15 -6.89 12.85
N PRO A 267 -27.11 -8.20 13.15
CA PRO A 267 -28.06 -8.84 14.07
C PRO A 267 -28.02 -8.32 15.52
N ALA A 268 -26.97 -7.59 15.91
CA ALA A 268 -26.87 -6.95 17.22
C ALA A 268 -27.79 -5.71 17.37
N VAL A 269 -28.30 -5.17 16.26
CA VAL A 269 -29.20 -4.01 16.24
C VAL A 269 -30.61 -4.47 16.62
N THR A 270 -31.19 -3.83 17.63
CA THR A 270 -32.59 -4.08 18.04
C THR A 270 -33.58 -3.45 17.05
N GLU A 271 -34.85 -3.86 17.12
CA GLU A 271 -35.90 -3.28 16.28
C GLU A 271 -36.04 -1.75 16.48
N GLN A 272 -35.97 -1.29 17.73
CA GLN A 272 -36.03 0.13 18.04
C GLN A 272 -34.79 0.87 17.52
N GLU A 273 -33.59 0.30 17.66
CA GLU A 273 -32.37 0.91 17.12
C GLU A 273 -32.34 0.95 15.58
N GLU A 274 -32.96 -0.02 14.89
CA GLU A 274 -33.13 0.02 13.43
C GLU A 274 -34.02 1.21 13.03
N ALA A 275 -35.13 1.41 13.74
CA ALA A 275 -36.05 2.54 13.53
C ALA A 275 -35.40 3.90 13.84
N ASP A 276 -34.57 3.97 14.89
CA ASP A 276 -33.87 5.19 15.31
C ASP A 276 -32.50 5.36 14.65
N SER A 277 -32.13 4.50 13.70
CA SER A 277 -30.74 4.32 13.30
C SER A 277 -30.08 5.59 12.73
N LEU A 278 -30.82 6.47 12.06
CA LEU A 278 -30.27 7.73 11.52
C LEU A 278 -29.87 8.74 12.62
N PRO A 279 -30.78 9.18 13.52
CA PRO A 279 -30.38 10.05 14.63
C PRO A 279 -29.42 9.37 15.59
N LEU A 280 -29.59 8.06 15.87
CA LEU A 280 -28.74 7.33 16.81
C LEU A 280 -27.29 7.22 16.31
N GLN A 281 -27.09 6.84 15.04
CA GLN A 281 -25.73 6.77 14.47
C GLN A 281 -25.08 8.16 14.38
N THR A 282 -25.88 9.20 14.12
CA THR A 282 -25.38 10.58 14.04
C THR A 282 -24.89 11.07 15.41
N MET A 283 -25.66 10.82 16.47
CA MET A 283 -25.24 11.10 17.85
C MET A 283 -24.00 10.29 18.25
N CYS A 284 -23.96 8.99 17.96
CA CYS A 284 -22.81 8.15 18.28
C CYS A 284 -21.55 8.57 17.51
N GLY A 285 -21.70 9.00 16.25
CA GLY A 285 -20.61 9.59 15.46
C GLY A 285 -20.07 10.89 16.07
N ALA A 286 -20.96 11.78 16.52
CA ALA A 286 -20.57 13.01 17.21
C ALA A 286 -19.81 12.72 18.53
N ILE A 287 -20.33 11.80 19.35
CA ILE A 287 -19.67 11.37 20.60
C ILE A 287 -18.29 10.81 20.30
N PHE A 288 -18.17 9.93 19.30
CA PHE A 288 -16.90 9.35 18.91
C PHE A 288 -15.87 10.42 18.50
N ASP A 289 -16.25 11.34 17.61
CA ASP A 289 -15.35 12.42 17.17
C ASP A 289 -14.98 13.36 18.34
N ALA A 290 -15.92 13.69 19.23
CA ALA A 290 -15.67 14.48 20.44
C ALA A 290 -14.63 13.81 21.36
N ILE A 291 -14.74 12.49 21.55
CA ILE A 291 -13.79 11.71 22.34
C ILE A 291 -12.40 11.76 21.70
N LEU A 292 -12.30 11.60 20.38
CA LEU A 292 -11.01 11.67 19.70
C LEU A 292 -10.36 13.06 19.84
N VAL A 293 -11.13 14.14 19.68
CA VAL A 293 -10.63 15.51 19.88
C VAL A 293 -10.16 15.72 21.31
N GLN A 294 -10.94 15.28 22.31
CA GLN A 294 -10.54 15.35 23.71
C GLN A 294 -9.24 14.57 23.97
N MET A 295 -9.16 13.34 23.49
CA MET A 295 -8.02 12.46 23.69
C MET A 295 -6.77 13.07 23.08
N MET A 296 -6.82 13.52 21.82
CA MET A 296 -5.68 14.15 21.14
C MET A 296 -5.17 15.39 21.88
N ASN A 297 -6.08 16.25 22.33
CA ASN A 297 -5.73 17.46 23.10
C ASN A 297 -5.29 17.16 24.54
N THR A 298 -5.50 15.93 25.04
CA THR A 298 -5.01 15.50 26.36
C THR A 298 -3.62 14.86 26.27
N VAL A 299 -3.32 14.15 25.18
CA VAL A 299 -2.03 13.47 24.98
C VAL A 299 -0.98 14.36 24.34
N SER A 300 -1.39 15.45 23.68
CA SER A 300 -0.48 16.36 22.99
C SER A 300 -1.08 17.75 22.81
N GLU A 301 -0.22 18.78 22.79
CA GLU A 301 -0.65 20.14 22.50
C GLU A 301 -1.15 20.25 21.03
N PRO A 302 -2.24 21.00 20.76
CA PRO A 302 -2.80 21.15 19.41
C PRO A 302 -1.80 21.64 18.36
N ASN A 303 -0.83 22.47 18.75
CA ASN A 303 0.21 22.99 17.87
C ASN A 303 1.31 21.95 17.56
N ILE A 304 1.26 20.75 18.14
CA ILE A 304 2.15 19.62 17.86
C ILE A 304 1.42 18.57 17.00
N TRP A 305 0.29 18.05 17.49
CA TRP A 305 -0.36 16.91 16.82
C TRP A 305 -1.08 17.29 15.52
N GLN A 306 -1.63 18.51 15.40
CA GLN A 306 -2.30 18.92 14.16
C GLN A 306 -1.31 19.10 12.99
N PRO A 307 -0.14 19.76 13.15
CA PRO A 307 0.90 19.76 12.12
C PRO A 307 1.43 18.36 11.75
N LEU A 308 1.56 17.47 12.74
CA LEU A 308 1.92 16.07 12.50
C LEU A 308 0.88 15.39 11.61
N LYS A 309 -0.41 15.48 11.97
CA LYS A 309 -1.53 14.99 11.15
C LYS A 309 -1.45 15.54 9.72
N LYS A 310 -1.24 16.85 9.55
CA LYS A 310 -1.12 17.50 8.24
C LYS A 310 0.03 16.92 7.42
N THR A 311 1.18 16.64 8.04
CA THR A 311 2.33 16.02 7.38
C THR A 311 2.02 14.60 6.91
N MET A 312 1.30 13.82 7.73
CA MET A 312 0.87 12.47 7.38
C MET A 312 -0.15 12.49 6.23
N VAL A 313 -1.16 13.36 6.28
CA VAL A 313 -2.15 13.56 5.19
C VAL A 313 -1.46 13.95 3.89
N GLU A 314 -0.53 14.90 3.95
CA GLU A 314 0.20 15.35 2.78
C GLU A 314 0.96 14.19 2.11
N SER A 315 1.59 13.32 2.91
CA SER A 315 2.46 12.24 2.38
C SER A 315 1.67 10.99 1.98
N LEU A 316 0.74 10.55 2.81
CA LEU A 316 0.03 9.27 2.69
C LEU A 316 -1.27 9.36 1.87
N ASN A 317 -1.81 10.57 1.70
CA ASN A 317 -3.04 10.81 0.94
C ASN A 317 -2.75 11.63 -0.32
N LYS A 318 -2.34 12.89 -0.14
CA LYS A 318 -2.25 13.85 -1.26
C LYS A 318 -1.11 13.51 -2.21
N LYS A 319 0.05 13.14 -1.68
CA LYS A 319 1.23 12.75 -2.46
C LYS A 319 1.32 11.25 -2.75
N LYS A 320 0.33 10.45 -2.36
CA LYS A 320 0.34 9.00 -2.62
C LYS A 320 0.61 8.69 -4.10
N VAL A 321 -0.19 9.26 -5.00
CA VAL A 321 -0.04 9.04 -6.45
C VAL A 321 1.30 9.60 -6.98
N PRO A 322 1.67 10.88 -6.73
CA PRO A 322 2.97 11.40 -7.13
C PRO A 322 4.17 10.57 -6.66
N HIS A 323 4.21 10.16 -5.38
CA HIS A 323 5.29 9.35 -4.82
C HIS A 323 5.34 7.96 -5.47
N THR A 324 4.19 7.31 -5.68
CA THR A 324 4.11 6.03 -6.39
C THR A 324 4.70 6.13 -7.80
N LEU A 325 4.28 7.15 -8.57
CA LEU A 325 4.79 7.38 -9.93
C LEU A 325 6.29 7.72 -9.95
N GLU A 326 6.77 8.44 -8.93
CA GLU A 326 8.18 8.78 -8.77
C GLU A 326 9.04 7.54 -8.55
N ILE A 327 8.66 6.66 -7.60
CA ILE A 327 9.35 5.40 -7.31
C ILE A 327 9.38 4.53 -8.58
N LEU A 328 8.22 4.34 -9.22
CA LEU A 328 8.11 3.57 -10.45
C LEU A 328 9.02 4.13 -11.54
N ASN A 329 9.09 5.45 -11.73
CA ASN A 329 9.87 6.06 -12.80
C ASN A 329 11.38 6.10 -12.52
N LYS A 330 11.79 6.40 -11.29
CA LYS A 330 13.20 6.59 -10.92
C LYS A 330 13.91 5.26 -10.63
N VAL A 331 13.21 4.34 -9.98
CA VAL A 331 13.83 3.14 -9.38
C VAL A 331 13.55 1.91 -10.23
N TYR A 332 12.30 1.77 -10.69
CA TYR A 332 11.84 0.64 -11.50
C TYR A 332 11.60 1.00 -12.97
N GLY A 333 11.96 2.22 -13.39
CA GLY A 333 11.65 2.73 -14.72
C GLY A 333 12.44 2.06 -15.85
N ASN A 334 13.36 1.15 -15.49
CA ASN A 334 14.13 0.33 -16.40
C ASN A 334 13.73 -1.15 -16.35
N SER A 335 12.70 -1.51 -15.57
CA SER A 335 12.11 -2.85 -15.64
C SER A 335 11.54 -3.11 -17.03
N ASP A 336 11.53 -4.37 -17.45
CA ASP A 336 10.95 -4.80 -18.71
C ASP A 336 9.42 -4.94 -18.60
N ILE A 337 8.96 -5.47 -17.46
CA ILE A 337 7.55 -5.65 -17.12
C ILE A 337 7.32 -5.11 -15.70
N ILE A 338 6.22 -4.39 -15.50
CA ILE A 338 5.72 -4.05 -14.16
C ILE A 338 4.24 -4.45 -14.08
N THR A 339 3.85 -5.21 -13.07
CA THR A 339 2.47 -5.58 -12.80
C THR A 339 2.01 -4.88 -11.52
N LEU A 340 0.92 -4.14 -11.58
CA LEU A 340 0.40 -3.37 -10.46
C LEU A 340 -0.98 -3.89 -10.07
N GLN A 341 -1.30 -3.81 -8.78
CA GLN A 341 -2.59 -4.16 -8.19
C GLN A 341 -3.18 -2.96 -7.44
N GLU A 342 -4.50 -2.97 -7.23
CA GLU A 342 -5.28 -1.88 -6.60
C GLU A 342 -5.02 -0.48 -7.19
N VAL A 343 -4.91 -0.40 -8.52
CA VAL A 343 -4.63 0.86 -9.21
C VAL A 343 -5.92 1.61 -9.50
N SER A 344 -5.98 2.88 -9.09
CA SER A 344 -7.07 3.80 -9.46
C SER A 344 -6.99 4.23 -10.92
N ALA A 345 -8.13 4.54 -11.53
CA ALA A 345 -8.20 5.09 -12.88
C ALA A 345 -7.41 6.40 -13.00
N SER A 346 -7.39 7.23 -11.95
CA SER A 346 -6.59 8.47 -11.90
C SER A 346 -5.09 8.20 -11.99
N LEU A 347 -4.58 7.18 -11.28
CA LEU A 347 -3.17 6.80 -11.37
C LEU A 347 -2.83 6.30 -12.77
N VAL A 348 -3.70 5.49 -13.39
CA VAL A 348 -3.50 5.03 -14.78
C VAL A 348 -3.38 6.22 -15.74
N ASP A 349 -4.28 7.19 -15.64
CA ASP A 349 -4.27 8.38 -16.49
C ASP A 349 -2.99 9.21 -16.31
N GLN A 350 -2.62 9.50 -15.06
CA GLN A 350 -1.40 10.25 -14.74
C GLN A 350 -0.14 9.51 -15.20
N ALA A 351 -0.09 8.18 -15.07
CA ALA A 351 1.04 7.38 -15.55
C ALA A 351 1.18 7.44 -17.07
N LYS A 352 0.06 7.38 -17.81
CA LYS A 352 0.03 7.44 -19.28
C LYS A 352 0.49 8.79 -19.81
N HIS A 353 0.07 9.89 -19.17
CA HIS A 353 0.42 11.25 -19.57
C HIS A 353 1.76 11.74 -18.99
N GLY A 354 2.29 11.04 -17.99
CA GLY A 354 3.55 11.36 -17.32
C GLY A 354 4.81 10.76 -17.97
N PRO A 355 5.96 10.81 -17.26
CA PRO A 355 7.23 10.24 -17.74
C PRO A 355 7.18 8.73 -18.00
N LEU A 356 6.35 7.98 -17.27
CA LEU A 356 6.20 6.54 -17.44
C LEU A 356 5.62 6.18 -18.81
N GLY A 357 4.59 6.86 -19.29
CA GLY A 357 4.01 6.63 -20.62
C GLY A 357 4.98 6.85 -21.79
N LYS A 358 6.09 7.56 -21.57
CA LYS A 358 7.18 7.68 -22.56
C LYS A 358 8.05 6.41 -22.61
N LYS A 359 8.14 5.68 -21.50
CA LYS A 359 8.97 4.48 -21.33
C LYS A 359 8.19 3.18 -21.48
N PHE A 360 6.90 3.19 -21.14
CA PHE A 360 6.05 2.00 -21.05
C PHE A 360 4.77 2.15 -21.88
N TRP A 361 4.31 1.05 -22.45
CA TRP A 361 2.91 0.83 -22.74
C TRP A 361 2.19 0.52 -21.42
N ILE A 362 1.08 1.19 -21.14
CA ILE A 362 0.37 1.06 -19.85
C ILE A 362 -1.02 0.49 -20.14
N GLU A 363 -1.17 -0.80 -19.86
CA GLU A 363 -2.33 -1.60 -20.18
C GLU A 363 -3.19 -1.78 -18.92
N ALA A 364 -4.37 -1.16 -18.93
CA ALA A 364 -5.41 -1.39 -17.93
C ALA A 364 -6.49 -2.31 -18.54
N PRO A 365 -7.23 -3.08 -17.73
CA PRO A 365 -8.25 -3.99 -18.25
C PRO A 365 -9.33 -3.18 -18.97
N SER A 366 -9.88 -3.73 -20.05
CA SER A 366 -11.01 -3.10 -20.76
C SER A 366 -12.22 -2.88 -19.85
N ASP A 367 -12.37 -3.72 -18.84
CA ASP A 367 -13.47 -3.69 -17.87
C ASP A 367 -12.98 -3.25 -16.47
N MET A 368 -12.51 -2.00 -16.34
CA MET A 368 -12.12 -1.41 -15.04
C MET A 368 -13.31 -1.22 -14.10
N ASP A 369 -13.14 -1.45 -12.78
CA ASP A 369 -14.20 -1.25 -11.78
C ASP A 369 -14.32 0.23 -11.36
N PRO A 370 -15.37 0.96 -11.78
CA PRO A 370 -15.52 2.37 -11.46
C PRO A 370 -16.05 2.62 -10.04
N VAL A 371 -16.47 1.58 -9.31
CA VAL A 371 -17.05 1.68 -7.97
C VAL A 371 -15.98 1.46 -6.92
N ARG A 372 -15.20 0.37 -7.04
CA ARG A 372 -14.05 0.13 -6.17
C ARG A 372 -12.85 1.00 -6.54
N ASP A 373 -12.74 1.38 -7.82
CA ASP A 373 -11.58 2.07 -8.39
C ASP A 373 -10.24 1.40 -8.04
N GLN A 374 -10.25 0.07 -8.12
CA GLN A 374 -9.11 -0.82 -7.87
C GLN A 374 -8.95 -1.75 -9.07
N ASN A 375 -7.82 -1.63 -9.77
CA ASN A 375 -7.60 -2.36 -11.03
C ASN A 375 -6.20 -2.93 -11.11
N SER A 376 -6.05 -4.07 -11.77
CA SER A 376 -4.77 -4.69 -12.10
C SER A 376 -4.21 -4.11 -13.40
N VAL A 377 -3.01 -3.58 -13.39
CA VAL A 377 -2.42 -2.84 -14.53
C VAL A 377 -1.08 -3.44 -14.92
N ILE A 378 -0.77 -3.47 -16.21
CA ILE A 378 0.49 -3.99 -16.74
C ILE A 378 1.23 -2.87 -17.47
N LEU A 379 2.51 -2.70 -17.16
CA LEU A 379 3.40 -1.78 -17.87
C LEU A 379 4.44 -2.59 -18.64
N LEU A 380 4.52 -2.40 -19.96
CA LEU A 380 5.48 -3.06 -20.84
C LEU A 380 6.51 -2.05 -21.35
N ASN A 381 7.79 -2.29 -21.10
CA ASN A 381 8.83 -1.36 -21.53
C ASN A 381 8.88 -1.28 -23.06
N LYS A 382 8.75 -0.08 -23.62
CA LYS A 382 8.69 0.15 -25.08
C LYS A 382 9.96 -0.30 -25.81
N LYS A 383 11.10 -0.35 -25.14
CA LYS A 383 12.33 -0.89 -25.76
C LYS A 383 12.32 -2.41 -25.84
N ARG A 384 11.72 -3.08 -24.85
CA ARG A 384 11.65 -4.54 -24.79
C ARG A 384 10.45 -5.09 -25.56
N PHE A 385 9.32 -4.39 -25.54
CA PHE A 385 8.05 -4.72 -26.18
C PHE A 385 7.63 -3.56 -27.09
N PRO A 386 8.25 -3.39 -28.27
CA PRO A 386 8.06 -2.21 -29.12
C PRO A 386 6.62 -2.04 -29.62
N GLU A 387 5.89 -3.14 -29.79
CA GLU A 387 4.50 -3.14 -30.29
C GLU A 387 3.45 -3.06 -29.18
N GLY A 388 3.84 -3.18 -27.91
CA GLY A 388 2.91 -3.22 -26.79
C GLY A 388 2.04 -4.48 -26.77
N ALA A 389 0.85 -4.38 -26.18
CA ALA A 389 -0.12 -5.46 -26.23
C ALA A 389 -0.82 -5.50 -27.59
N PHE A 390 -1.05 -6.70 -28.14
CA PHE A 390 -1.88 -6.88 -29.33
C PHE A 390 -3.18 -7.65 -29.05
N GLY A 391 -3.48 -7.92 -27.77
CA GLY A 391 -4.75 -8.46 -27.34
C GLY A 391 -4.87 -8.57 -25.82
N GLU A 392 -6.11 -8.56 -25.34
CA GLU A 392 -6.48 -8.83 -23.96
C GLU A 392 -7.22 -10.17 -23.90
N ILE A 393 -6.81 -11.05 -22.99
CA ILE A 393 -7.40 -12.39 -22.79
C ILE A 393 -8.11 -12.51 -21.43
N THR A 394 -8.24 -11.42 -20.68
CA THR A 394 -8.90 -11.37 -19.36
C THR A 394 -10.26 -12.09 -19.35
N GLN A 395 -11.12 -11.83 -20.34
CA GLN A 395 -12.44 -12.49 -20.43
C GLN A 395 -12.35 -14.01 -20.69
N LYS A 396 -11.31 -14.49 -21.37
CA LYS A 396 -11.07 -15.94 -21.54
C LYS A 396 -10.68 -16.59 -20.21
N VAL A 397 -9.95 -15.87 -19.36
CA VAL A 397 -9.60 -16.32 -18.00
C VAL A 397 -10.87 -16.42 -17.15
N TYR A 398 -11.70 -15.36 -17.11
CA TYR A 398 -13.00 -15.40 -16.43
C TYR A 398 -13.90 -16.56 -16.91
N ALA A 399 -13.97 -16.78 -18.23
CA ALA A 399 -14.76 -17.86 -18.82
C ALA A 399 -14.21 -19.26 -18.50
N SER A 400 -12.96 -19.36 -18.04
CA SER A 400 -12.31 -20.64 -17.70
C SER A 400 -12.57 -21.10 -16.27
N PHE A 401 -13.18 -20.25 -15.42
CA PHE A 401 -13.55 -20.63 -14.06
C PHE A 401 -14.46 -21.87 -14.00
N PRO A 402 -14.39 -22.65 -12.92
CA PRO A 402 -15.26 -23.82 -12.75
C PRO A 402 -16.74 -23.42 -12.73
N GLN A 403 -17.57 -24.13 -13.49
CA GLN A 403 -19.00 -23.87 -13.53
C GLN A 403 -19.65 -24.13 -12.16
N GLY A 404 -20.47 -23.18 -11.69
CA GLY A 404 -21.19 -23.31 -10.42
C GLY A 404 -20.35 -23.02 -9.17
N VAL A 405 -19.10 -22.59 -9.32
CA VAL A 405 -18.25 -22.12 -8.22
C VAL A 405 -18.27 -20.59 -8.21
N ASP A 406 -18.62 -20.02 -7.06
CA ASP A 406 -18.51 -18.58 -6.84
C ASP A 406 -17.05 -18.25 -6.49
N VAL A 407 -16.30 -17.77 -7.49
CA VAL A 407 -14.90 -17.35 -7.33
C VAL A 407 -14.91 -15.88 -6.89
N PRO A 408 -14.31 -15.53 -5.74
CA PRO A 408 -14.43 -14.18 -5.16
C PRO A 408 -13.51 -13.17 -5.86
N VAL A 409 -13.72 -12.96 -7.16
CA VAL A 409 -13.00 -12.00 -8.00
C VAL A 409 -13.99 -10.94 -8.42
N ALA A 410 -13.65 -9.67 -8.22
CA ALA A 410 -14.44 -8.59 -8.79
C ALA A 410 -13.87 -8.14 -10.13
N LYS A 411 -14.63 -7.22 -10.74
CA LYS A 411 -14.21 -6.48 -11.91
C LYS A 411 -12.90 -5.73 -11.62
N GLY A 412 -12.02 -5.62 -12.61
CA GLY A 412 -10.71 -4.97 -12.48
C GLY A 412 -9.62 -5.79 -11.76
N ASP A 413 -9.96 -6.83 -10.99
CA ASP A 413 -8.96 -7.58 -10.21
C ASP A 413 -7.99 -8.40 -11.11
N ILE A 414 -8.39 -8.80 -12.32
CA ILE A 414 -7.54 -9.51 -13.31
C ILE A 414 -7.29 -8.62 -14.53
N ASN A 415 -6.05 -8.59 -15.01
CA ASN A 415 -5.72 -8.11 -16.34
C ASN A 415 -4.69 -9.05 -16.97
N ALA A 416 -5.04 -9.66 -18.11
CA ALA A 416 -4.18 -10.58 -18.82
C ALA A 416 -4.09 -10.20 -20.31
N ILE A 417 -2.87 -10.01 -20.81
CA ILE A 417 -2.59 -9.54 -22.17
C ILE A 417 -1.65 -10.47 -22.92
N ILE A 418 -1.71 -10.40 -24.24
CA ILE A 418 -0.76 -11.02 -25.16
C ILE A 418 0.16 -9.96 -25.79
N THR A 419 1.46 -10.25 -25.81
CA THR A 419 2.48 -9.36 -26.36
C THR A 419 3.66 -10.15 -26.94
N LYS A 420 4.57 -9.46 -27.61
CA LYS A 420 5.82 -9.99 -28.14
C LYS A 420 6.98 -9.10 -27.73
N ASP A 421 8.08 -9.71 -27.32
CA ASP A 421 9.30 -8.94 -27.13
C ASP A 421 9.90 -8.51 -28.49
N LYS A 422 10.93 -7.66 -28.42
CA LYS A 422 11.68 -7.14 -29.58
C LYS A 422 12.33 -8.24 -30.44
N ASP A 423 12.44 -9.47 -29.93
CA ASP A 423 12.98 -10.63 -30.64
C ASP A 423 11.85 -11.50 -31.23
N GLY A 424 10.60 -11.06 -31.10
CA GLY A 424 9.41 -11.75 -31.61
C GLY A 424 8.89 -12.88 -30.72
N ILE A 425 9.45 -13.05 -29.51
CA ILE A 425 9.03 -14.13 -28.61
C ILE A 425 7.68 -13.78 -27.99
N PRO A 426 6.68 -14.69 -28.06
CA PRO A 426 5.34 -14.44 -27.55
C PRO A 426 5.24 -14.61 -26.04
N TYR A 427 4.50 -13.71 -25.38
CA TYR A 427 4.25 -13.73 -23.93
C TYR A 427 2.79 -13.53 -23.60
N VAL A 428 2.34 -14.21 -22.55
CA VAL A 428 1.17 -13.81 -21.77
C VAL A 428 1.68 -13.14 -20.50
N ILE A 429 1.22 -11.91 -20.26
CA ILE A 429 1.51 -11.18 -19.02
C ILE A 429 0.19 -11.02 -18.28
N CYS A 430 0.17 -11.39 -17.00
CA CYS A 430 -1.00 -11.27 -16.15
C CYS A 430 -0.65 -10.49 -14.87
N SER A 431 -1.52 -9.54 -14.51
CA SER A 431 -1.55 -8.91 -13.19
C SER A 431 -2.84 -9.31 -12.48
N PHE A 432 -2.73 -9.70 -11.20
CA PHE A 432 -3.90 -10.10 -10.39
C PHE A 432 -3.84 -9.58 -8.96
N HIS A 433 -4.99 -9.13 -8.47
CA HIS A 433 -5.25 -8.79 -7.07
C HIS A 433 -6.17 -9.84 -6.46
N GLY A 434 -5.63 -10.67 -5.57
CA GLY A 434 -6.37 -11.66 -4.80
C GLY A 434 -7.36 -11.02 -3.84
N ASP A 435 -8.47 -11.69 -3.56
CA ASP A 435 -9.38 -11.26 -2.51
C ASP A 435 -8.65 -11.22 -1.16
N THR A 436 -9.20 -10.50 -0.18
CA THR A 436 -8.57 -10.32 1.13
C THR A 436 -8.15 -11.63 1.80
N ASN A 437 -8.84 -12.74 1.53
CA ASN A 437 -8.52 -14.04 2.12
C ASN A 437 -7.62 -14.93 1.24
N GLY A 438 -7.32 -14.52 0.01
CA GLY A 438 -6.51 -15.25 -0.97
C GLY A 438 -7.21 -16.46 -1.59
N LEU A 439 -8.50 -16.65 -1.35
CA LEU A 439 -9.28 -17.81 -1.81
C LEU A 439 -9.53 -17.80 -3.33
N ALA A 440 -9.43 -16.64 -3.97
CA ALA A 440 -9.49 -16.50 -5.42
C ALA A 440 -8.18 -16.91 -6.13
N THR A 441 -7.05 -16.93 -5.43
CA THR A 441 -5.73 -17.09 -6.05
C THR A 441 -5.56 -18.41 -6.79
N ILE A 442 -5.91 -19.53 -6.15
CA ILE A 442 -5.83 -20.86 -6.79
C ILE A 442 -6.80 -20.95 -7.98
N PRO A 443 -8.11 -20.63 -7.85
CA PRO A 443 -9.03 -20.62 -8.99
C PRO A 443 -8.58 -19.76 -10.18
N VAL A 444 -7.98 -18.60 -9.93
CA VAL A 444 -7.46 -17.71 -10.99
C VAL A 444 -6.25 -18.31 -11.67
N ASN A 445 -5.34 -18.91 -10.90
CA ASN A 445 -4.21 -19.64 -11.45
C ASN A 445 -4.66 -20.81 -12.33
N ASP A 446 -5.60 -21.62 -11.86
CA ASP A 446 -6.17 -22.75 -12.61
C ASP A 446 -6.83 -22.29 -13.92
N ALA A 447 -7.62 -21.21 -13.86
CA ALA A 447 -8.31 -20.65 -15.02
C ALA A 447 -7.32 -20.04 -16.05
N LEU A 448 -6.26 -19.40 -15.58
CA LEU A 448 -5.20 -18.86 -16.43
C LEU A 448 -4.46 -19.99 -17.16
N VAL A 449 -4.04 -21.04 -16.43
CA VAL A 449 -3.37 -22.20 -17.03
C VAL A 449 -4.28 -22.89 -18.05
N LYS A 450 -5.54 -23.15 -17.69
CA LYS A 450 -6.54 -23.72 -18.61
C LYS A 450 -6.73 -22.87 -19.86
N THR A 451 -6.72 -21.53 -19.74
CA THR A 451 -6.80 -20.63 -20.90
C THR A 451 -5.60 -20.81 -21.83
N LEU A 452 -4.38 -20.92 -21.27
CA LEU A 452 -3.15 -21.10 -22.05
C LEU A 452 -3.09 -22.47 -22.73
N GLU A 453 -3.58 -23.52 -22.08
CA GLU A 453 -3.51 -24.89 -22.58
C GLU A 453 -4.62 -25.22 -23.61
N SER A 454 -5.78 -24.59 -23.48
CA SER A 454 -6.92 -24.84 -24.37
C SER A 454 -6.89 -24.03 -25.66
N ASP A 455 -6.12 -22.94 -25.70
CA ASP A 455 -5.98 -22.09 -26.89
C ASP A 455 -4.65 -22.39 -27.60
N ALA A 456 -4.75 -22.97 -28.80
CA ALA A 456 -3.58 -23.38 -29.58
C ALA A 456 -2.64 -22.21 -29.94
N GLU A 457 -3.14 -20.98 -29.99
CA GLU A 457 -2.32 -19.80 -30.21
C GLU A 457 -1.51 -19.45 -28.96
N LEU A 458 -2.04 -19.75 -27.77
CA LEU A 458 -1.45 -19.38 -26.48
C LEU A 458 -0.51 -20.43 -25.89
N MET A 459 -0.63 -21.70 -26.28
CA MET A 459 0.16 -22.80 -25.70
C MET A 459 1.68 -22.54 -25.68
N ASN A 460 2.20 -21.88 -26.73
CA ASN A 460 3.63 -21.57 -26.90
C ASN A 460 4.05 -20.21 -26.30
N HIS A 461 3.13 -19.45 -25.71
CA HIS A 461 3.45 -18.19 -25.05
C HIS A 461 4.15 -18.47 -23.73
N LYS A 462 5.18 -17.67 -23.44
CA LYS A 462 5.83 -17.65 -22.13
C LYS A 462 4.94 -16.89 -21.15
N LEU A 463 4.71 -17.44 -19.97
CA LEU A 463 3.87 -16.81 -18.95
C LEU A 463 4.71 -16.03 -17.94
N ILE A 464 4.33 -14.77 -17.70
CA ILE A 464 4.71 -14.00 -16.51
C ILE A 464 3.42 -13.60 -15.77
N PHE A 465 3.31 -13.98 -14.50
CA PHE A 465 2.15 -13.71 -13.68
C PHE A 465 2.56 -13.02 -12.38
N GLY A 466 2.37 -11.70 -12.31
CA GLY A 466 2.64 -10.92 -11.10
C GLY A 466 1.35 -10.71 -10.31
N LEU A 467 1.38 -10.92 -8.99
CA LEU A 467 0.17 -10.90 -8.20
C LEU A 467 0.42 -10.53 -6.73
N ASP A 468 -0.58 -9.87 -6.16
CA ASP A 468 -0.88 -9.98 -4.74
C ASP A 468 -1.78 -11.22 -4.57
N ALA A 469 -1.20 -12.30 -4.06
CA ALA A 469 -1.87 -13.57 -3.84
C ALA A 469 -2.70 -13.60 -2.54
N ASN A 470 -2.57 -12.58 -1.68
CA ASN A 470 -3.17 -12.53 -0.35
C ASN A 470 -3.00 -13.83 0.47
N THR A 471 -1.82 -14.47 0.37
CA THR A 471 -1.48 -15.69 1.11
C THR A 471 -0.97 -15.40 2.51
N TYR A 472 -1.13 -16.38 3.41
CA TYR A 472 -0.85 -16.24 4.83
C TYR A 472 0.20 -17.24 5.32
N ASP A 473 1.09 -16.80 6.21
CA ASP A 473 2.00 -17.68 6.96
C ASP A 473 1.22 -18.45 8.04
N LYS A 474 0.47 -17.70 8.86
CA LYS A 474 -0.46 -18.24 9.85
C LYS A 474 -1.89 -18.08 9.34
N PHE A 475 -2.43 -19.14 8.75
CA PHE A 475 -3.74 -19.12 8.11
C PHE A 475 -4.83 -19.78 8.97
N LYS A 476 -6.08 -19.41 8.70
CA LYS A 476 -7.29 -20.08 9.21
C LYS A 476 -7.85 -21.00 8.12
N PRO A 477 -7.82 -22.34 8.30
CA PRO A 477 -8.34 -23.28 7.32
C PRO A 477 -9.77 -22.96 6.87
N GLY A 478 -10.01 -23.00 5.56
CA GLY A 478 -11.30 -22.68 4.94
C GLY A 478 -11.69 -21.19 4.97
N LYS A 479 -10.84 -20.32 5.52
CA LYS A 479 -11.06 -18.87 5.57
C LYS A 479 -9.93 -18.06 4.96
N GLN A 480 -8.72 -18.59 4.91
CA GLN A 480 -7.52 -17.92 4.43
C GLN A 480 -6.65 -18.91 3.67
N GLN A 481 -5.99 -18.44 2.61
CA GLN A 481 -5.09 -19.23 1.79
C GLN A 481 -3.71 -19.39 2.45
N ASP A 482 -3.29 -20.63 2.71
CA ASP A 482 -1.91 -20.93 3.12
C ASP A 482 -0.94 -20.69 1.96
N VAL A 483 0.18 -20.01 2.24
CA VAL A 483 1.26 -19.76 1.29
C VAL A 483 1.87 -21.05 0.73
N ARG A 484 1.94 -22.13 1.53
CA ARG A 484 2.49 -23.41 1.05
C ARG A 484 1.52 -24.12 0.12
N GLN A 485 0.23 -24.09 0.42
CA GLN A 485 -0.81 -24.62 -0.46
C GLN A 485 -0.84 -23.87 -1.80
N TRP A 486 -0.60 -22.55 -1.78
CA TRP A 486 -0.40 -21.80 -3.01
C TRP A 486 0.84 -22.28 -3.79
N GLY A 487 1.95 -22.52 -3.08
CA GLY A 487 3.15 -23.20 -3.60
C GLY A 487 2.85 -24.48 -4.36
N GLU A 488 2.12 -25.38 -3.71
CA GLU A 488 1.70 -26.67 -4.28
C GLU A 488 0.82 -26.49 -5.52
N SER A 489 -0.08 -25.50 -5.51
CA SER A 489 -0.98 -25.23 -6.63
C SER A 489 -0.24 -24.82 -7.91
N TYR A 490 0.65 -23.82 -7.87
CA TYR A 490 1.37 -23.45 -9.10
C TYR A 490 2.34 -24.55 -9.56
N MET A 491 2.91 -25.31 -8.62
CA MET A 491 3.78 -26.44 -8.95
C MET A 491 3.04 -27.58 -9.66
N ALA A 492 1.79 -27.85 -9.29
CA ALA A 492 0.96 -28.85 -9.94
C ALA A 492 0.74 -28.55 -11.44
N HIS A 493 0.82 -27.27 -11.82
CA HIS A 493 0.73 -26.80 -13.21
C HIS A 493 2.09 -26.66 -13.91
N GLY A 494 3.16 -27.22 -13.34
CA GLY A 494 4.51 -27.11 -13.91
C GLY A 494 5.08 -25.69 -13.89
N MET A 495 4.55 -24.81 -13.03
CA MET A 495 5.06 -23.46 -12.82
C MET A 495 6.00 -23.41 -11.61
N SER A 496 6.73 -22.31 -11.48
CA SER A 496 7.53 -21.95 -10.32
C SER A 496 7.35 -20.46 -10.04
N SER A 497 7.96 -19.95 -8.97
CA SER A 497 7.90 -18.54 -8.62
C SER A 497 9.29 -17.93 -8.39
N CYS A 498 9.34 -16.61 -8.24
CA CYS A 498 10.54 -15.90 -7.79
C CYS A 498 11.03 -16.33 -6.39
N TRP A 499 10.19 -17.05 -5.63
CA TRP A 499 10.52 -17.69 -4.34
C TRP A 499 10.85 -19.19 -4.47
N GLY A 500 10.87 -19.72 -5.69
CA GLY A 500 11.11 -21.13 -6.00
C GLY A 500 9.84 -21.98 -5.95
N ASP A 501 10.03 -23.29 -5.85
CA ASP A 501 8.96 -24.30 -5.90
C ASP A 501 8.21 -24.43 -4.56
N VAL A 502 8.90 -24.11 -3.46
CA VAL A 502 8.35 -24.17 -2.10
C VAL A 502 8.58 -22.81 -1.46
N PRO A 503 7.57 -21.93 -1.44
CA PRO A 503 7.75 -20.58 -0.92
C PRO A 503 7.99 -20.63 0.59
N GLN A 504 8.93 -19.82 1.07
CA GLN A 504 9.21 -19.70 2.49
C GLN A 504 8.17 -18.76 3.14
N PRO A 505 7.42 -19.21 4.16
CA PRO A 505 6.39 -18.37 4.78
C PRO A 505 6.92 -17.10 5.44
N GLY A 506 8.20 -17.11 5.86
CA GLY A 506 8.86 -15.95 6.46
C GLY A 506 9.24 -14.86 5.45
N ASN A 507 9.01 -15.04 4.15
CA ASN A 507 9.29 -14.02 3.13
C ASN A 507 8.18 -12.98 3.07
N TYR A 508 7.99 -12.27 4.18
CA TYR A 508 6.94 -11.26 4.30
C TYR A 508 7.14 -10.12 3.30
N THR A 509 6.05 -9.72 2.67
CA THR A 509 5.98 -8.57 1.75
C THR A 509 5.05 -7.49 2.29
N THR A 510 4.28 -7.77 3.35
CA THR A 510 3.49 -6.79 4.11
C THR A 510 3.97 -6.68 5.55
N PHE A 511 3.80 -5.48 6.12
CA PHE A 511 3.81 -5.26 7.57
C PHE A 511 3.02 -3.99 7.88
N ASN A 512 1.70 -4.14 8.02
CA ASN A 512 0.83 -3.07 8.50
C ASN A 512 0.12 -3.49 9.80
N ALA A 513 0.02 -2.57 10.74
CA ALA A 513 -0.55 -2.85 12.05
C ALA A 513 -1.45 -1.68 12.44
N ARG A 514 -2.70 -1.94 12.83
CA ARG A 514 -3.66 -0.85 13.05
C ARG A 514 -3.49 -0.21 14.43
N THR A 515 -3.71 1.10 14.49
CA THR A 515 -3.65 1.88 15.73
C THR A 515 -5.02 1.94 16.40
N TYR A 516 -5.11 2.58 17.56
CA TYR A 516 -6.39 2.82 18.22
C TYR A 516 -7.19 4.01 17.67
N LEU A 517 -6.65 4.80 16.74
CA LEU A 517 -7.36 5.91 16.11
C LEU A 517 -8.24 5.42 14.96
N GLN A 518 -9.25 4.59 15.28
CA GLN A 518 -10.23 4.08 14.32
C GLN A 518 -11.58 3.79 15.00
N PRO A 519 -12.71 3.81 14.25
CA PRO A 519 -14.03 3.52 14.82
C PRO A 519 -14.22 2.08 15.35
N GLN A 520 -13.30 1.16 15.03
CA GLN A 520 -13.38 -0.26 15.38
C GLN A 520 -12.10 -0.72 16.08
N LEU A 521 -12.06 -0.64 17.41
CA LEU A 521 -10.85 -0.96 18.19
C LEU A 521 -10.47 -2.44 18.19
N ASN A 522 -11.37 -3.34 17.79
CA ASN A 522 -11.11 -4.79 17.80
C ASN A 522 -10.00 -5.24 16.84
N LYS A 523 -9.59 -4.37 15.90
CA LYS A 523 -8.45 -4.61 15.01
C LYS A 523 -7.19 -3.84 15.41
N ALA A 524 -7.28 -2.96 16.42
CA ALA A 524 -6.14 -2.19 16.89
C ALA A 524 -5.16 -3.09 17.64
N CYS A 525 -3.90 -2.67 17.68
CA CYS A 525 -2.87 -3.35 18.45
C CYS A 525 -1.95 -2.35 19.14
N LYS A 526 -1.31 -2.83 20.21
CA LYS A 526 -0.28 -2.09 20.93
C LYS A 526 0.97 -1.94 20.09
N SER A 527 1.75 -0.91 20.38
CA SER A 527 3.09 -0.67 19.83
C SER A 527 4.01 -1.89 19.97
N THR A 528 3.91 -2.64 21.06
CA THR A 528 4.68 -3.87 21.32
C THR A 528 4.13 -5.11 20.62
N GLU A 529 2.92 -5.05 20.09
CA GLU A 529 2.20 -6.19 19.48
C GLU A 529 2.12 -6.07 17.95
N LYS A 530 2.68 -5.01 17.35
CA LYS A 530 2.59 -4.72 15.90
C LYS A 530 2.89 -5.94 15.04
N ARG A 531 3.96 -6.68 15.36
CA ARG A 531 4.38 -7.85 14.58
C ARG A 531 3.44 -9.05 14.77
N GLU A 532 2.91 -9.24 15.97
CA GLU A 532 2.05 -10.38 16.30
C GLU A 532 0.62 -10.20 15.77
N LYS A 533 0.09 -8.98 15.88
CA LYS A 533 -1.31 -8.66 15.54
C LYS A 533 -1.47 -7.94 14.20
N GLY A 534 -0.38 -7.47 13.60
CA GLY A 534 -0.39 -6.85 12.28
C GLY A 534 -0.61 -7.85 11.15
N ASP A 535 -0.95 -7.32 9.97
CA ASP A 535 -0.90 -8.06 8.72
C ASP A 535 0.55 -8.14 8.26
N VAL A 536 1.20 -9.26 8.62
CA VAL A 536 2.59 -9.58 8.29
C VAL A 536 2.61 -10.91 7.56
N ASN A 537 2.51 -10.86 6.23
CA ASN A 537 2.30 -12.06 5.42
C ASN A 537 3.11 -12.04 4.11
N PRO A 538 3.46 -13.22 3.58
CA PRO A 538 4.13 -13.35 2.28
C PRO A 538 3.07 -13.30 1.18
N LYS A 539 2.62 -12.11 0.79
CA LYS A 539 1.46 -11.97 -0.10
C LYS A 539 1.81 -11.86 -1.58
N ASP A 540 2.96 -11.31 -1.92
CA ASP A 540 3.28 -10.93 -3.31
C ASP A 540 4.15 -11.98 -4.02
N PHE A 541 3.83 -12.27 -5.28
CA PHE A 541 4.49 -13.30 -6.09
C PHE A 541 4.72 -12.84 -7.54
N ILE A 542 5.74 -13.44 -8.15
CA ILE A 542 5.94 -13.46 -9.61
C ILE A 542 6.06 -14.93 -9.99
N VAL A 543 5.10 -15.44 -10.75
CA VAL A 543 4.96 -16.85 -11.17
C VAL A 543 5.18 -16.98 -12.66
N PHE A 544 5.80 -18.08 -13.07
CA PHE A 544 6.15 -18.37 -14.47
C PHE A 544 6.28 -19.87 -14.70
N LYS A 545 6.20 -20.32 -15.96
CA LYS A 545 6.43 -21.73 -16.31
C LYS A 545 7.87 -22.13 -15.97
N LYS A 546 8.04 -23.20 -15.20
CA LYS A 546 9.34 -23.60 -14.63
C LYS A 546 10.41 -23.90 -15.69
N ASN A 547 9.99 -24.42 -16.83
CA ASN A 547 10.88 -24.77 -17.93
C ASN A 547 11.23 -23.58 -18.83
N ASP A 548 10.51 -22.45 -18.71
CA ASP A 548 10.78 -21.28 -19.55
C ASP A 548 11.87 -20.38 -18.98
N PHE A 549 12.05 -20.37 -17.66
CA PHE A 549 12.90 -19.42 -16.97
C PHE A 549 13.66 -20.02 -15.79
N GLU A 550 14.79 -19.40 -15.47
CA GLU A 550 15.48 -19.50 -14.18
C GLU A 550 15.52 -18.15 -13.48
N VAL A 551 15.48 -18.17 -12.15
CA VAL A 551 15.62 -16.96 -11.33
C VAL A 551 17.10 -16.64 -11.19
N VAL A 552 17.51 -15.46 -11.66
CA VAL A 552 18.87 -14.95 -11.47
C VAL A 552 18.99 -14.25 -10.12
N LYS A 553 17.99 -13.41 -9.79
CA LYS A 553 17.98 -12.61 -8.57
C LYS A 553 16.57 -12.18 -8.24
N THR A 554 16.19 -12.25 -6.96
CA THR A 554 14.93 -11.70 -6.42
C THR A 554 15.25 -10.75 -5.28
N TRP A 555 14.50 -9.65 -5.15
CA TRP A 555 14.58 -8.74 -4.00
C TRP A 555 13.22 -8.13 -3.68
N LYS A 556 13.09 -7.64 -2.45
CA LYS A 556 11.95 -6.89 -1.94
C LYS A 556 12.35 -5.42 -1.73
N ASP A 557 11.38 -4.52 -1.68
CA ASP A 557 11.60 -3.10 -1.42
C ASP A 557 10.40 -2.44 -0.70
N ASN A 558 10.62 -1.93 0.50
CA ASN A 558 9.64 -1.16 1.28
C ASN A 558 10.15 0.26 1.59
N THR A 559 11.14 0.73 0.81
CA THR A 559 11.77 2.05 0.96
C THR A 559 11.62 2.91 -0.29
N GLY A 560 11.34 2.29 -1.44
CA GLY A 560 11.41 2.94 -2.74
C GLY A 560 12.85 3.07 -3.24
N GLU A 561 13.81 2.37 -2.63
CA GLU A 561 15.25 2.48 -2.96
C GLU A 561 15.90 1.12 -3.27
N ARG A 562 15.09 0.10 -3.61
CA ARG A 562 15.51 -1.31 -3.78
C ARG A 562 16.10 -1.92 -2.50
N LYS A 563 15.63 -1.45 -1.35
CA LYS A 563 16.01 -1.95 -0.03
C LYS A 563 14.76 -2.39 0.73
N TYR A 564 14.83 -3.57 1.33
CA TYR A 564 13.83 -4.03 2.28
C TYR A 564 14.39 -3.93 3.69
N ILE A 565 13.72 -3.15 4.54
CA ILE A 565 14.00 -3.07 5.97
C ILE A 565 13.03 -4.05 6.64
N GLU A 566 13.57 -5.19 7.06
CA GLU A 566 12.82 -6.16 7.86
C GLU A 566 12.34 -5.50 9.16
N ASP A 567 11.19 -5.92 9.66
CA ASP A 567 10.58 -5.40 10.89
C ASP A 567 10.19 -3.91 10.88
N MET A 568 10.17 -3.27 9.70
CA MET A 568 9.63 -1.93 9.53
C MET A 568 8.14 -2.00 9.20
N ALA A 569 7.29 -1.28 9.94
CA ALA A 569 5.89 -1.10 9.57
C ALA A 569 5.78 -0.07 8.44
N PHE A 570 5.00 -0.38 7.41
CA PHE A 570 4.75 0.51 6.27
C PHE A 570 3.24 0.51 5.90
N PRO A 571 2.71 1.62 5.36
CA PRO A 571 3.41 2.72 4.67
C PRO A 571 4.27 3.60 5.59
N THR A 572 5.24 4.28 4.99
CA THR A 572 6.02 5.36 5.62
C THR A 572 5.74 6.67 4.90
N LEU A 573 6.25 7.80 5.40
CA LEU A 573 6.07 9.07 4.69
C LEU A 573 6.73 9.09 3.29
N ALA A 574 7.74 8.24 3.09
CA ALA A 574 8.44 8.09 1.81
C ALA A 574 7.92 6.92 0.96
N PHE A 575 7.32 5.90 1.59
CA PHE A 575 6.84 4.70 0.91
C PHE A 575 5.31 4.55 1.04
N PRO A 576 4.54 4.73 -0.06
CA PRO A 576 3.11 4.99 0.01
C PRO A 576 2.18 3.77 0.14
N SER A 577 2.72 2.55 0.03
CA SER A 577 1.94 1.31 0.05
C SER A 577 2.15 0.55 1.35
N ASP A 578 1.16 -0.23 1.77
CA ASP A 578 1.25 -1.25 2.82
C ASP A 578 1.75 -2.61 2.29
N HIS A 579 2.08 -2.69 1.00
CA HIS A 579 2.81 -3.79 0.34
C HIS A 579 4.17 -3.34 -0.16
N GLY A 580 5.18 -4.17 0.06
CA GLY A 580 6.51 -4.00 -0.53
C GLY A 580 6.48 -4.32 -2.02
N ILE A 581 7.34 -3.65 -2.78
CA ILE A 581 7.59 -4.00 -4.18
C ILE A 581 8.38 -5.31 -4.20
N LEU A 582 7.94 -6.27 -5.01
CA LEU A 582 8.67 -7.50 -5.29
C LEU A 582 9.23 -7.44 -6.71
N ALA A 583 10.52 -7.69 -6.87
CA ALA A 583 11.14 -7.68 -8.18
C ALA A 583 12.11 -8.84 -8.37
N THR A 584 12.22 -9.29 -9.62
CA THR A 584 13.07 -10.41 -9.99
C THR A 584 13.69 -10.20 -11.37
N VAL A 585 14.86 -10.79 -11.57
CA VAL A 585 15.46 -10.98 -12.89
C VAL A 585 15.35 -12.45 -13.24
N LEU A 586 14.67 -12.73 -14.34
CA LEU A 586 14.56 -14.06 -14.93
C LEU A 586 15.48 -14.18 -16.13
N GLU A 587 16.11 -15.34 -16.31
CA GLU A 587 16.85 -15.69 -17.52
C GLU A 587 16.10 -16.80 -18.26
N ARG A 588 15.89 -16.62 -19.57
CA ARG A 588 15.19 -17.62 -20.39
C ARG A 588 16.03 -18.89 -20.53
N LYS A 589 15.40 -20.03 -20.29
CA LYS A 589 15.97 -21.36 -20.56
C LYS A 589 15.88 -21.71 -22.04
N PHE A 590 16.75 -22.63 -22.45
CA PHE A 590 16.87 -23.16 -23.81
C PHE A 590 15.87 -24.26 -24.11
#